data_AF-A0A974TQQ6-F1
#
_entry.id   AF-A0A974TQQ6-F1
#
_cell.length_a   1.000
_cell.length_b   1.000
_cell.length_c   1.000
_cell.angle_alpha   90.00
_cell.angle_beta   90.00
_cell.angle_gamma   90.00
#
_symmetry.space_group_name_H-M   'P 1'
#
loop_
_entity.id
_entity.type
_entity.pdbx_description
1 polymer ?
#
loop_
_entity_poly.entity_id
_entity_poly.type
_entity_poly.pdbx_seq_one_letter_code
_entity_poly.pdbx_strand_id
1 'polypeptide(L)'
;MHRRELGRRRLAMRLPKVRSRIMHAAHPWQLELFEAYELAVEYRELMRINPSEAGLFEEYCETCLDIERDVTRAMSGAPSS
;
A
#
# COMPACT_ATOMS: atom_id res chain seq x y z
N MET A 1 11.39 4.60 -9.13
CA MET A 1 11.15 3.34 -9.87
C MET A 1 11.05 2.12 -8.94
N HIS A 2 11.97 1.92 -7.97
CA HIS A 2 11.96 0.73 -7.11
C HIS A 2 10.78 0.65 -6.10
N ARG A 3 10.42 1.77 -5.46
CA ARG A 3 9.37 1.83 -4.41
C ARG A 3 7.99 1.38 -4.90
N ARG A 4 7.56 1.85 -6.08
CA ARG A 4 6.29 1.45 -6.72
C ARG A 4 6.18 -0.06 -6.87
N GLU A 5 7.25 -0.70 -7.33
CA GLU A 5 7.27 -2.15 -7.56
C GLU A 5 7.31 -2.94 -6.25
N LEU A 6 8.03 -2.47 -5.22
CA LEU A 6 8.00 -3.07 -3.89
C LEU A 6 6.60 -3.01 -3.27
N GLY A 7 6.00 -1.82 -3.27
CA GLY A 7 4.65 -1.61 -2.76
C GLY A 7 3.62 -2.46 -3.50
N ARG A 8 3.72 -2.54 -4.84
CA ARG A 8 2.89 -3.42 -5.67
C ARG A 8 2.97 -4.87 -5.21
N ARG A 9 4.18 -5.40 -5.02
CA ARG A 9 4.39 -6.81 -4.60
C ARG A 9 3.86 -7.06 -3.19
N ARG A 10 4.07 -6.14 -2.25
CA ARG A 10 3.53 -6.28 -0.89
C ARG A 10 2.01 -6.24 -0.89
N LEU A 11 1.40 -5.30 -1.61
CA LEU A 11 -0.06 -5.21 -1.74
C LEU A 11 -0.63 -6.45 -2.43
N ALA A 12 0.02 -6.96 -3.46
CA ALA A 12 -0.34 -8.20 -4.14
C ALA A 12 -0.35 -9.43 -3.20
N MET A 13 0.58 -9.49 -2.24
CA MET A 13 0.60 -10.51 -1.18
C MET A 13 -0.48 -10.29 -0.13
N ARG A 14 -0.70 -9.03 0.26
CA ARG A 14 -1.64 -8.63 1.32
C ARG A 14 -3.10 -8.74 0.90
N LEU A 15 -3.39 -8.47 -0.38
CA LEU A 15 -4.72 -8.36 -0.97
C LEU A 15 -4.93 -9.42 -2.08
N PRO A 16 -4.95 -10.71 -1.74
CA PRO A 16 -4.97 -11.79 -2.73
C PRO A 16 -6.19 -11.74 -3.65
N LYS A 17 -7.34 -11.23 -3.17
CA LYS A 17 -8.59 -11.12 -3.94
C LYS A 17 -8.47 -10.19 -5.15
N VAL A 18 -7.61 -9.17 -5.09
CA VAL A 18 -7.40 -8.18 -6.17
C VAL A 18 -5.99 -8.25 -6.77
N ARG A 19 -5.18 -9.23 -6.35
CA ARG A 19 -3.78 -9.40 -6.77
C ARG A 19 -3.55 -9.30 -8.28
N SER A 20 -4.39 -9.97 -9.08
CA SER A 20 -4.23 -9.94 -10.54
C SER A 20 -4.34 -8.51 -11.08
N ARG A 21 -5.32 -7.73 -10.59
CA ARG A 21 -5.51 -6.33 -11.00
C ARG A 21 -4.37 -5.42 -10.52
N ILE A 22 -3.87 -5.63 -9.29
CA ILE A 22 -2.68 -4.92 -8.78
C ILE A 22 -1.45 -5.15 -9.68
N MET A 23 -1.22 -6.39 -10.11
CA MET A 23 -0.05 -6.72 -10.95
C MET A 23 -0.13 -6.13 -12.36
N HIS A 24 -1.33 -5.93 -12.89
CA HIS A 24 -1.56 -5.34 -14.21
C HIS A 24 -1.83 -3.82 -14.18
N ALA A 25 -1.92 -3.23 -12.98
CA ALA A 25 -2.15 -1.80 -12.81
C ALA A 25 -1.00 -0.97 -13.40
N ALA A 26 -1.34 -0.08 -14.32
CA ALA A 26 -0.40 0.76 -15.06
C ALA A 26 -0.74 2.25 -15.00
N HIS A 27 -1.93 2.61 -14.53
CA HIS A 27 -2.30 4.03 -14.45
C HIS A 27 -1.45 4.76 -13.40
N PRO A 28 -0.96 5.99 -13.68
CA PRO A 28 -0.06 6.71 -12.79
C PRO A 28 -0.55 6.80 -11.34
N TRP A 29 -1.82 7.12 -11.13
CA TRP A 29 -2.42 7.23 -9.79
C TRP A 29 -2.46 5.89 -9.04
N GLN A 30 -2.58 4.75 -9.74
CA GLN A 30 -2.49 3.42 -9.12
C GLN A 30 -1.06 3.14 -8.66
N LEU A 31 -0.07 3.57 -9.46
CA LEU A 31 1.34 3.43 -9.11
C LEU A 31 1.71 4.31 -7.91
N GLU A 32 1.10 5.50 -7.79
CA GLU A 32 1.26 6.39 -6.63
C GLU A 32 0.72 5.75 -5.35
N LEU A 33 -0.42 5.05 -5.40
CA LEU A 33 -0.92 4.29 -4.25
C LEU A 33 0.07 3.19 -3.81
N PHE A 34 0.74 2.54 -4.76
CA PHE A 34 1.74 1.52 -4.43
C PHE A 34 2.98 2.13 -3.79
N GLU A 35 3.42 3.28 -4.28
CA GLU A 35 4.53 4.03 -3.68
C GLU A 35 4.20 4.55 -2.28
N ALA A 36 3.00 5.09 -2.09
CA ALA A 36 2.51 5.53 -0.79
C ALA A 36 2.47 4.37 0.23
N TYR A 37 2.01 3.19 -0.21
CA TYR A 37 2.02 2.01 0.65
C TYR A 37 3.43 1.59 1.07
N GLU A 38 4.39 1.56 0.15
CA GLU A 38 5.78 1.22 0.51
C GLU A 38 6.38 2.25 1.48
N LEU A 39 6.08 3.53 1.31
CA LEU A 39 6.50 4.58 2.25
C LEU A 39 5.90 4.36 3.64
N ALA A 40 4.58 4.13 3.73
CA ALA A 40 3.91 3.88 5.01
C ALA A 40 4.48 2.66 5.72
N VAL A 41 4.78 1.58 4.98
CA VAL A 41 5.43 0.38 5.53
C VAL A 41 6.84 0.70 6.02
N GLU A 42 7.66 1.42 5.25
CA GLU A 42 9.01 1.80 5.66
C GLU A 42 9.00 2.60 6.96
N TYR A 43 8.17 3.65 7.04
CA TYR A 43 8.06 4.47 8.26
C TYR A 43 7.52 3.67 9.44
N ARG A 44 6.52 2.81 9.24
CA ARG A 44 6.03 1.90 10.28
C ARG A 44 7.16 1.04 10.85
N GLU A 45 7.99 0.44 9.99
CA GLU A 45 9.09 -0.40 10.44
C GLU A 45 10.19 0.41 11.16
N LEU A 46 10.44 1.65 10.75
CA LEU A 46 11.34 2.57 11.45
C LEU A 46 10.83 2.93 12.85
N MET A 47 9.53 3.17 13.00
CA MET A 47 8.94 3.50 14.31
C MET A 47 8.84 2.26 15.22
N ARG A 48 8.66 1.06 14.64
CA ARG A 48 8.54 -0.20 15.40
C ARG A 48 9.73 -0.48 16.30
N ILE A 49 10.93 -0.04 15.91
CA ILE A 49 12.17 -0.30 16.66
C ILE A 49 12.46 0.76 17.75
N ASN A 50 11.67 1.83 17.83
CA ASN A 50 11.85 2.88 18.82
C ASN A 50 10.62 2.98 19.76
N PRO A 51 10.73 2.54 21.03
CA PRO A 51 9.63 2.60 21.99
C PRO A 51 9.05 4.01 22.23
N SER A 52 9.83 5.09 22.02
CA SER A 52 9.31 6.46 22.15
C SER A 52 8.31 6.84 21.06
N GLU A 53 8.32 6.14 19.93
CA GLU A 53 7.52 6.43 18.75
C GLU A 53 6.31 5.49 18.62
N ALA A 54 5.87 4.87 19.73
CA ALA A 54 4.74 3.95 19.72
C ALA A 54 3.47 4.57 19.09
N GLY A 55 3.21 5.85 19.36
CA GLY A 55 2.09 6.57 18.74
C GLY A 55 2.21 6.70 17.22
N LEU A 56 3.40 7.05 16.71
CA LEU A 56 3.62 7.11 15.26
C LEU A 56 3.56 5.72 14.63
N PHE A 57 4.01 4.67 15.32
CA PHE A 57 3.85 3.29 14.85
C PHE A 57 2.39 2.93 14.63
N GLU A 58 1.50 3.28 15.58
CA GLU A 58 0.05 3.07 15.45
C GLU A 58 -0.53 3.89 14.28
N GLU A 59 -0.16 5.16 14.15
CA GLU A 59 -0.60 6.02 13.04
C GLU A 59 -0.19 5.46 11.66
N TYR A 60 1.03 4.95 11.52
CA TYR A 60 1.46 4.29 10.28
C TYR A 60 0.83 2.92 10.08
N CYS A 61 0.42 2.21 11.15
CA CYS A 61 -0.41 1.01 11.01
C CYS A 61 -1.78 1.36 10.40
N GLU A 62 -2.44 2.40 10.89
CA GLU A 62 -3.73 2.88 10.37
C GLU A 62 -3.58 3.38 8.93
N THR A 63 -2.54 4.16 8.64
CA THR A 63 -2.22 4.62 7.29
C THR A 63 -2.06 3.45 6.31
N CYS A 64 -1.37 2.36 6.70
CA CYS A 64 -1.25 1.17 5.86
C CYS A 64 -2.64 0.55 5.56
N LEU A 65 -3.50 0.43 6.58
CA LEU A 65 -4.85 -0.13 6.42
C LEU A 65 -5.74 0.73 5.51
N ASP A 66 -5.61 2.04 5.62
CA ASP A 66 -6.35 2.98 4.78
C ASP A 66 -5.93 2.87 3.31
N ILE A 67 -4.62 2.80 3.04
CA ILE A 67 -4.12 2.58 1.68
C ILE A 67 -4.53 1.19 1.15
N GLU A 68 -4.49 0.12 1.97
CA GLU A 68 -4.99 -1.20 1.59
C GLU A 68 -6.47 -1.16 1.16
N ARG A 69 -7.29 -0.39 1.88
CA ARG A 69 -8.72 -0.21 1.58
C ARG A 69 -8.91 0.57 0.26
N ASP A 70 -8.15 1.62 0.04
CA ASP A 70 -8.25 2.41 -1.19
C ASP A 70 -7.76 1.65 -2.41
N VAL A 71 -6.67 0.88 -2.30
CA VAL A 71 -6.24 -0.07 -3.33
C VAL A 71 -7.32 -1.11 -3.59
N THR A 72 -7.95 -1.64 -2.55
CA THR A 72 -9.04 -2.61 -2.72
C THR A 72 -10.21 -1.99 -3.49
N ARG A 73 -10.62 -0.76 -3.17
CA ARG A 73 -11.69 -0.03 -3.89
C ARG A 73 -11.31 0.23 -5.35
N ALA A 74 -10.13 0.79 -5.57
CA ALA A 74 -9.56 1.08 -6.88
C ALA A 74 -9.50 -0.16 -7.78
N MET A 75 -9.12 -1.29 -7.20
CA MET A 75 -8.96 -2.55 -7.92
C MET A 75 -10.24 -3.37 -7.95
N SER A 76 -11.27 -3.08 -7.16
CA SER A 76 -12.54 -3.83 -7.17
C SER A 76 -13.55 -3.27 -8.19
N GLY A 77 -13.42 -2.00 -8.57
CA GLY A 77 -14.23 -1.38 -9.62
C GLY A 77 -14.17 -2.18 -10.93
N ALA A 78 -15.32 -2.33 -11.59
CA ALA A 78 -15.34 -2.74 -13.00
C ALA A 78 -14.51 -1.74 -13.81
N PRO A 79 -13.86 -2.16 -14.92
CA PRO A 79 -13.17 -1.20 -15.78
C PRO A 79 -14.16 -0.13 -16.19
N SER A 80 -13.93 1.11 -15.75
CA SER A 80 -14.61 2.28 -16.31
C SER A 80 -14.30 2.26 -17.80
N SER A 81 -15.35 2.02 -18.59
CA SER A 81 -15.34 1.97 -20.04
C SER A 81 -14.88 3.28 -20.65
#